data_AF-A0A453IN51-F1
#
_entry.id   AF-A0A453IN51-F1
#
_cell.length_a   1.000
_cell.length_b   1.000
_cell.length_c   1.000
_cell.angle_alpha   90.00
_cell.angle_beta   90.00
_cell.angle_gamma   90.00
#
_symmetry.space_group_name_H-M   'P 1'
#
loop_
_entity.id
_entity.type
_entity.pdbx_description
1 polymer ?
#
loop_
_entity_poly.entity_id
_entity_poly.type
_entity_poly.pdbx_seq_one_letter_code
_entity_poly.pdbx_strand_id
1 'polypeptide(L)'
;MLFVHAIRLKSSIQLHLDGSTAVVEDIGRQQLIYGRRIPIPELFARIDAVDPSTIRRVANRFIFDQDIAIAAMGPIKSLPDYNWFRRRTYMLRY
;
A
#
# COMPACT_ATOMS: atom_id res chain seq x y z
N MET A 1 9.84 6.71 13.53
CA MET A 1 9.54 6.78 12.08
C MET A 1 8.26 6.02 11.72
N LEU A 2 8.11 4.73 12.08
CA LEU A 2 6.90 3.91 11.79
C LEU A 2 5.58 4.57 12.24
N PHE A 3 5.57 5.12 13.46
CA PHE A 3 4.40 5.78 14.06
C PHE A 3 3.87 6.95 13.22
N VAL A 4 4.76 7.73 12.58
CA VAL A 4 4.36 8.86 11.74
C VAL A 4 3.65 8.39 10.47
N HIS A 5 4.08 7.26 9.90
CA HIS A 5 3.42 6.68 8.73
C HIS A 5 2.05 6.08 9.08
N ALA A 6 1.91 5.47 10.26
CA ALA A 6 0.63 4.97 10.75
C ALA A 6 -0.39 6.13 10.94
N ILE A 7 0.03 7.25 11.53
CA ILE A 7 -0.82 8.44 11.68
C ILE A 7 -1.25 8.98 10.31
N ARG A 8 -0.30 9.12 9.37
CA ARG A 8 -0.59 9.58 8.01
C ARG A 8 -1.65 8.73 7.32
N LEU A 9 -1.58 7.41 7.46
CA LEU A 9 -2.56 6.51 6.86
C LEU A 9 -3.95 6.68 7.50
N LYS A 10 -4.03 6.74 8.84
CA LYS A 10 -5.30 6.97 9.55
C LYS A 10 -5.96 8.29 9.15
N SER A 11 -5.19 9.37 9.11
CA SER A 11 -5.70 10.69 8.69
C SER A 11 -6.18 10.68 7.25
N SER A 12 -5.43 10.04 6.34
CA SER A 12 -5.83 9.91 4.93
C SER A 12 -7.17 9.19 4.78
N ILE A 13 -7.42 8.14 5.56
CA ILE A 13 -8.67 7.37 5.49
C ILE A 13 -9.85 8.22 5.98
N GLN A 14 -9.68 8.93 7.09
CA GLN A 14 -10.74 9.80 7.62
C GLN A 14 -11.09 10.94 6.67
N LEU A 15 -10.08 11.58 6.08
CA LEU A 15 -10.29 12.65 5.11
C LEU A 15 -10.97 12.16 3.83
N HIS A 16 -10.74 10.90 3.44
CA HIS A 16 -11.42 10.30 2.28
C HIS A 16 -12.90 10.03 2.51
N LEU A 17 -13.33 9.91 3.78
CA LEU A 17 -14.71 9.62 4.15
C LEU A 17 -15.52 10.89 4.46
N ASP A 18 -15.01 12.06 4.07
CA ASP A 18 -15.71 13.32 4.24
C ASP A 18 -16.80 13.48 3.16
N GLY A 19 -18.06 13.63 3.59
CA GLY A 19 -19.23 13.73 2.73
C GLY A 19 -20.00 12.43 2.49
N SER A 20 -21.30 12.56 2.22
CA SER A 20 -22.23 11.42 2.09
C SER A 20 -21.92 10.52 0.90
N THR A 21 -21.52 11.08 -0.24
CA THR A 21 -21.17 10.32 -1.45
C THR A 21 -19.98 9.38 -1.21
N ALA A 22 -18.93 9.88 -0.57
CA ALA A 22 -17.74 9.09 -0.26
C ALA A 22 -18.06 7.95 0.72
N VAL A 23 -18.91 8.22 1.70
CA VAL A 23 -19.38 7.19 2.64
C VAL A 23 -20.19 6.10 1.94
N VAL A 24 -21.08 6.45 1.01
CA VAL A 24 -21.88 5.47 0.26
C VAL A 24 -21.01 4.60 -0.66
N GLU A 25 -20.04 5.19 -1.35
CA GLU A 25 -19.07 4.44 -2.15
C GLU A 25 -18.29 3.44 -1.28
N ASP A 26 -17.76 3.89 -0.14
CA ASP A 26 -17.01 3.04 0.78
C ASP A 26 -17.85 1.88 1.30
N ILE A 27 -19.12 2.12 1.66
CA ILE A 27 -20.05 1.06 2.08
C ILE A 27 -20.22 0.03 0.97
N GLY A 28 -20.55 0.48 -0.25
CA GLY A 28 -20.79 -0.42 -1.39
C GLY A 28 -19.55 -1.24 -1.73
N ARG A 29 -18.38 -0.58 -1.83
CA ARG A 29 -17.11 -1.22 -2.14
C ARG A 29 -16.71 -2.24 -1.08
N GLN A 30 -16.80 -1.89 0.20
CA GLN A 30 -16.47 -2.84 1.28
C GLN A 30 -17.45 -4.02 1.34
N GLN A 31 -18.73 -3.78 1.04
CA GLN A 31 -19.71 -4.86 0.96
C GLN A 31 -19.37 -5.85 -0.16
N LEU A 32 -18.92 -5.37 -1.32
CA LEU A 32 -18.53 -6.22 -2.45
C LEU A 32 -17.20 -6.97 -2.20
N ILE A 33 -16.21 -6.31 -1.61
CA ILE A 33 -14.87 -6.90 -1.42
C ILE A 33 -14.81 -7.81 -0.18
N TYR A 34 -15.41 -7.38 0.93
CA TYR A 34 -15.27 -8.04 2.23
C TYR A 34 -16.57 -8.68 2.75
N GLY A 35 -17.71 -8.47 2.07
CA GLY A 35 -19.03 -8.92 2.53
C GLY A 35 -19.57 -8.16 3.75
N ARG A 36 -18.83 -7.16 4.25
CA ARG A 36 -19.19 -6.33 5.40
C ARG A 36 -18.47 -4.99 5.35
N ARG A 37 -19.04 -4.01 6.04
CA ARG A 37 -18.33 -2.77 6.39
C ARG A 37 -17.43 -3.00 7.60
N ILE A 38 -16.16 -2.65 7.48
CA ILE A 38 -15.17 -2.69 8.57
C ILE A 38 -15.31 -1.39 9.39
N PRO A 39 -15.60 -1.47 10.70
CA PRO A 39 -15.67 -0.30 11.56
C PRO A 39 -14.31 0.41 11.66
N ILE A 40 -14.33 1.75 11.71
CA ILE A 40 -13.12 2.57 11.85
C ILE A 40 -12.24 2.18 13.06
N PRO A 41 -12.79 1.86 14.25
CA PRO A 41 -11.97 1.40 15.37
C PRO A 41 -11.23 0.09 15.08
N GLU A 42 -11.87 -0.86 14.39
CA GLU A 42 -11.24 -2.13 13.99
C GLU A 42 -10.10 -1.86 13.00
N LEU A 43 -10.33 -0.98 12.03
CA LEU A 43 -9.33 -0.58 11.05
C LEU A 43 -8.12 0.09 11.72
N PHE A 44 -8.35 0.97 12.70
CA PHE A 44 -7.27 1.64 13.43
C PHE A 44 -6.46 0.67 14.28
N ALA A 45 -7.12 -0.25 14.98
CA ALA A 45 -6.45 -1.30 15.73
C ALA A 45 -5.56 -2.17 14.84
N ARG A 46 -6.02 -2.52 13.62
CA ARG A 46 -5.23 -3.26 12.63
C ARG A 46 -4.01 -2.47 12.14
N ILE A 47 -4.14 -1.15 11.94
CA ILE A 47 -3.03 -0.28 11.55
C ILE A 47 -2.00 -0.20 12.68
N ASP A 48 -2.44 -0.07 13.94
CA ASP A 48 -1.55 0.03 15.10
C ASP A 48 -0.83 -1.27 15.42
N ALA A 49 -1.42 -2.41 15.07
CA ALA A 49 -0.79 -3.72 15.23
C ALA A 49 0.41 -3.93 14.28
N VAL A 50 0.64 -3.04 13.30
CA VAL A 50 1.76 -3.16 12.36
C VAL A 50 3.04 -2.69 13.02
N ASP A 51 3.96 -3.62 13.24
CA ASP A 51 5.29 -3.38 13.80
C ASP A 51 6.39 -3.44 12.72
N PRO A 52 7.64 -3.03 13.03
CA PRO A 52 8.74 -3.09 12.07
C PRO A 52 9.02 -4.50 11.53
N SER A 53 8.76 -5.55 12.32
CA SER A 53 8.97 -6.93 11.90
C SER A 53 7.95 -7.34 10.82
N THR A 54 6.69 -6.94 10.98
CA THR A 54 5.61 -7.13 10.02
C THR A 54 5.92 -6.41 8.72
N ILE A 55 6.42 -5.17 8.78
CA ILE A 55 6.81 -4.43 7.56
C ILE A 55 7.92 -5.18 6.81
N ARG A 56 8.98 -5.60 7.50
CA ARG A 56 10.07 -6.37 6.86
C ARG A 56 9.57 -7.66 6.23
N ARG A 57 8.70 -8.41 6.93
CA ARG A 57 8.10 -9.65 6.43
C ARG A 57 7.24 -9.43 5.18
N VAL A 58 6.40 -8.39 5.17
CA VAL A 58 5.53 -8.06 4.04
C VAL A 58 6.35 -7.53 2.86
N ALA A 59 7.35 -6.68 3.11
CA ALA A 59 8.27 -6.21 2.06
C ALA A 59 9.05 -7.36 1.43
N ASN A 60 9.54 -8.31 2.23
CA ASN A 60 10.19 -9.51 1.71
C ASN A 60 9.25 -10.39 0.89
N ARG A 61 7.95 -10.40 1.21
CA ARG A 61 6.97 -11.19 0.46
C ARG A 61 6.60 -10.57 -0.89
N PHE A 62 6.48 -9.25 -0.98
CA PHE A 62 5.89 -8.58 -2.14
C PHE A 62 6.85 -7.72 -2.95
N ILE A 63 8.01 -7.35 -2.40
CA ILE A 63 8.96 -6.45 -3.06
C ILE A 63 10.26 -7.21 -3.36
N PHE A 64 10.75 -7.99 -2.40
CA PHE A 64 12.02 -8.68 -2.54
C PHE A 64 11.96 -9.74 -3.65
N ASP A 65 12.85 -9.61 -4.62
CA ASP A 65 13.04 -10.54 -5.74
C ASP A 65 11.76 -10.90 -6.51
N GLN A 66 10.82 -9.96 -6.59
CA GLN A 66 9.58 -10.14 -7.36
C GLN A 66 9.72 -9.59 -8.79
N ASP A 67 8.98 -10.20 -9.72
CA ASP A 67 8.82 -9.65 -11.06
C ASP A 67 7.98 -8.37 -11.03
N ILE A 68 8.30 -7.46 -11.95
CA ILE A 68 7.70 -6.13 -12.01
C ILE A 68 6.93 -5.94 -13.33
N ALA A 69 6.01 -4.99 -13.35
CA ALA A 69 5.38 -4.49 -14.56
C ALA A 69 5.73 -3.00 -14.74
N ILE A 70 6.20 -2.62 -15.93
CA ILE A 70 6.60 -1.25 -16.26
C ILE A 70 5.74 -0.77 -17.43
N ALA A 71 5.08 0.37 -17.26
CA ALA A 71 4.37 1.08 -18.32
C ALA A 71 4.91 2.52 -18.41
N ALA A 72 5.37 2.93 -19.59
CA ALA A 72 5.91 4.26 -19.82
C ALA A 72 5.56 4.75 -21.23
N MET A 73 5.29 6.06 -21.36
CA MET A 73 4.90 6.71 -22.61
C MET A 73 5.59 8.07 -22.72
N GLY A 74 5.94 8.50 -23.94
CA GLY A 74 6.59 9.78 -24.22
C GLY A 74 8.09 9.63 -24.49
N PRO A 75 8.93 10.66 -24.23
CA PRO A 75 10.36 10.62 -24.49
C PRO A 75 11.12 9.77 -23.44
N ILE A 76 10.96 8.45 -23.52
CA ILE A 76 11.48 7.47 -22.55
C ILE A 76 12.91 6.99 -22.83
N LYS A 77 13.72 7.77 -23.56
CA LYS A 77 15.09 7.36 -23.94
C LYS A 77 16.02 7.14 -22.74
N SER A 78 15.75 7.81 -21.62
CA SER A 78 16.50 7.66 -20.37
C SER A 78 15.93 6.59 -19.44
N LEU A 79 14.79 5.98 -19.78
CA LEU A 79 14.20 4.92 -18.98
C LEU A 79 15.07 3.66 -19.12
N PRO A 80 15.56 3.08 -18.00
CA PRO A 80 16.33 1.85 -18.04
C PRO A 80 15.51 0.67 -18.58
N ASP A 81 16.22 -0.38 -19.02
CA ASP A 81 15.59 -1.62 -19.46
C ASP A 81 14.97 -2.40 -18.29
N TYR A 82 14.18 -3.41 -18.61
CA TYR A 82 13.52 -4.25 -17.60
C TYR A 82 14.52 -4.86 -16.60
N ASN A 83 15.66 -5.36 -17.10
CA ASN A 83 16.67 -6.04 -16.28
C ASN A 83 17.28 -5.10 -15.23
N TRP A 84 17.48 -3.83 -15.57
CA TRP A 84 17.96 -2.82 -14.65
C TRP A 84 17.05 -2.70 -13.42
N PHE A 85 15.73 -2.76 -13.62
CA PHE A 85 14.76 -2.69 -12.52
C PHE A 85 14.65 -4.02 -11.79
N ARG A 86 14.58 -5.16 -12.51
CA ARG A 86 14.49 -6.49 -11.92
C ARG A 86 15.66 -6.76 -10.97
N ARG A 87 16.88 -6.37 -11.36
CA ARG A 87 18.10 -6.48 -10.52
C ARG A 87 18.04 -5.64 -9.25
N ARG A 88 17.25 -4.56 -9.21
CA ARG A 88 17.13 -3.65 -8.05
C ARG A 88 16.04 -4.05 -7.06
N THR A 89 15.28 -5.11 -7.35
CA THR A 89 14.31 -5.68 -6.40
C THR A 89 14.98 -6.42 -5.24
N TYR A 90 16.28 -6.68 -5.31
CA TYR A 90 17.08 -7.27 -4.24
C TYR A 90 18.43 -6.54 -4.09
N MET A 91 19.06 -6.67 -2.92
CA MET A 91 20.42 -6.19 -2.67
C MET A 91 21.34 -7.40 -2.45
N LEU A 92 22.52 -7.39 -3.06
CA LEU A 92 23.55 -8.44 -2.88
C LEU A 92 24.31 -8.32 -1.56
N ARG A 93 24.01 -7.29 -0.76
CA ARG A 93 24.55 -7.09 0.57
C ARG A 93 23.44 -7.31 1.58
N TYR A 94 23.48 -8.46 2.22
CA TYR A 94 22.79 -8.74 3.48
C TYR A 94 23.83 -8.87 4.59
#